data_AF-A0A4S8PX03-F1
#
_entry.id   AF-A0A4S8PX03-F1
#
_cell.length_a   1.000
_cell.length_b   1.000
_cell.length_c   1.000
_cell.angle_alpha   90.00
_cell.angle_beta   90.00
_cell.angle_gamma   90.00
#
_symmetry.space_group_name_H-M   'P 1'
#
loop_
_entity.id
_entity.type
_entity.pdbx_description
1 polymer ?
#
loop_
_entity_poly.entity_id
_entity_poly.type
_entity_poly.pdbx_seq_one_letter_code
_entity_poly.pdbx_strand_id
1 'polypeptide(L)'
;MYALTVLDHSALEVFRSEHPWLEFPEAISEVCVYFDDNGSPTRLTALQTASGGETVPANVDAFGADIILSLIRYAPQGTAKHEECPEERKIWALLEELPVADGSRPVEAVEAERAEMLQDAYALIHEIALGKIKALLESAKSPRETQRLTHAIDRLPARLENVDDTHKPQFLEIDLWRFVAVLRDEWAMPADYEIASGDEGEGPSREMIEQAETTALSGPVIQALFDLSPVAFSISSIGQKSSRYVRVNQAYLDLVGKSWDEIGGSEMVASGVVSGSEARAERLMLLDRDGGYTGQRGEIRDGAGNMIPVVISARRISVAGQLYDFEVLQRASGA
;
A
#
# COMPACT_ATOMS: atom_id res chain seq x y z
N MET A 1 4.12 6.08 -9.81
CA MET A 1 5.39 6.79 -9.91
C MET A 1 6.43 5.88 -9.30
N TYR A 2 7.57 5.66 -9.94
CA TYR A 2 8.59 4.82 -9.35
C TYR A 2 9.51 5.64 -8.46
N ALA A 3 9.61 5.26 -7.19
CA ALA A 3 10.70 5.74 -6.35
C ALA A 3 11.99 5.05 -6.78
N LEU A 4 13.05 5.83 -7.03
CA LEU A 4 14.35 5.27 -7.35
C LEU A 4 15.47 6.07 -6.70
N THR A 5 16.62 5.44 -6.58
CA THR A 5 17.86 6.14 -6.25
C THR A 5 18.83 6.05 -7.42
N VAL A 6 19.34 7.21 -7.84
CA VAL A 6 20.34 7.34 -8.89
C VAL A 6 21.72 7.42 -8.25
N LEU A 7 22.57 6.46 -8.60
CA LEU A 7 24.01 6.48 -8.39
C LEU A 7 24.64 7.02 -9.67
N ASP A 8 24.88 8.34 -9.70
CA ASP A 8 25.55 8.99 -10.82
C ASP A 8 27.06 8.71 -10.83
N HIS A 9 27.76 9.28 -11.82
CA HIS A 9 29.19 9.09 -11.98
C HIS A 9 29.99 9.35 -10.69
N SER A 10 29.65 10.42 -9.95
CA SER A 10 30.35 10.78 -8.71
C SER A 10 30.07 9.79 -7.58
N ALA A 11 28.82 9.36 -7.43
CA ALA A 11 28.45 8.35 -6.43
C ALA A 11 29.11 7.00 -6.73
N LEU A 12 29.23 6.63 -8.01
CA LEU A 12 29.87 5.40 -8.46
C LEU A 12 31.40 5.44 -8.31
N GLU A 13 32.05 6.60 -8.45
CA GLU A 13 33.48 6.76 -8.12
C GLU A 13 33.74 6.46 -6.64
N VAL A 14 32.92 7.02 -5.74
CA VAL A 14 33.02 6.73 -4.30
C VAL A 14 32.75 5.25 -4.03
N PHE A 15 31.70 4.67 -4.62
CA PHE A 15 31.39 3.26 -4.49
C PHE A 15 32.57 2.36 -4.88
N ARG A 16 33.22 2.63 -6.01
CA ARG A 16 34.42 1.90 -6.46
C ARG A 16 35.59 2.05 -5.49
N SER A 17 35.78 3.24 -4.92
CA SER A 17 36.85 3.50 -3.95
C SER A 17 36.64 2.74 -2.63
N GLU A 18 35.39 2.60 -2.18
CA GLU A 18 35.03 1.87 -0.96
C GLU A 18 34.99 0.36 -1.17
N HIS A 19 34.70 -0.09 -2.40
CA HIS A 19 34.53 -1.50 -2.75
C HIS A 19 35.46 -1.95 -3.89
N PRO A 20 36.79 -1.75 -3.80
CA PRO A 20 37.72 -2.01 -4.90
C PRO A 20 37.78 -3.49 -5.32
N TRP A 21 37.43 -4.41 -4.40
CA TRP A 21 37.43 -5.86 -4.67
C TRP A 21 36.29 -6.33 -5.57
N LEU A 22 35.27 -5.48 -5.80
CA LEU A 22 34.16 -5.82 -6.69
C LEU A 22 34.52 -5.66 -8.17
N GLU A 23 35.65 -5.01 -8.48
CA GLU A 23 36.10 -4.71 -9.85
C GLU A 23 34.98 -4.09 -10.71
N PHE A 24 34.17 -3.21 -10.10
CA PHE A 24 32.97 -2.66 -10.75
C PHE A 24 33.35 -1.81 -11.98
N PRO A 25 32.82 -2.09 -13.19
CA PRO A 25 33.38 -1.54 -14.42
C PRO A 25 33.32 -0.01 -14.48
N GLU A 26 34.42 0.63 -14.88
CA GLU A 26 34.50 2.09 -15.07
C GLU A 26 33.59 2.59 -16.19
N ALA A 27 33.29 1.73 -17.17
CA ALA A 27 32.39 2.06 -18.27
C ALA A 27 30.95 2.31 -17.80
N ILE A 28 30.53 1.82 -16.63
CA ILE A 28 29.21 2.11 -16.08
C ILE A 28 29.18 3.54 -15.54
N SER A 29 28.35 4.39 -16.14
CA SER A 29 28.27 5.81 -15.83
C SER A 29 27.14 6.14 -14.85
N GLU A 30 26.10 5.31 -14.79
CA GLU A 30 24.96 5.50 -13.90
C GLU A 30 24.34 4.15 -13.52
N VAL A 31 23.88 4.02 -12.27
CA VAL A 31 23.04 2.92 -11.81
C VAL A 31 21.79 3.47 -11.13
N CYS A 32 20.63 2.96 -11.50
CA CYS A 32 19.36 3.30 -10.88
C CYS A 32 18.79 2.08 -10.16
N VAL A 33 18.50 2.23 -8.87
CA VAL A 33 17.83 1.21 -8.05
C VAL A 33 16.41 1.66 -7.79
N TYR A 34 15.45 0.86 -8.22
CA TYR A 34 14.02 1.12 -8.09
C TYR A 34 13.46 0.43 -6.86
N PHE A 35 12.50 1.08 -6.21
CA PHE A 35 11.86 0.61 -4.99
C PHE A 35 10.35 0.49 -5.18
N ASP A 36 9.75 -0.47 -4.49
CA ASP A 36 8.29 -0.50 -4.30
C ASP A 36 7.85 0.46 -3.19
N ASP A 37 6.53 0.54 -2.96
CA ASP A 37 5.93 1.41 -1.95
C ASP A 37 6.33 1.03 -0.51
N ASN A 38 6.87 -0.18 -0.30
CA ASN A 38 7.42 -0.63 0.98
C ASN A 38 8.93 -0.33 1.12
N GLY A 39 9.54 0.32 0.13
CA GLY A 39 10.98 0.60 0.10
C GLY A 39 11.84 -0.63 -0.22
N SER A 40 11.26 -1.72 -0.72
CA SER A 40 12.00 -2.90 -1.15
C SER A 40 12.54 -2.72 -2.56
N PRO A 41 13.80 -3.08 -2.85
CA PRO A 41 14.36 -2.96 -4.19
C PRO A 41 13.68 -3.94 -5.15
N THR A 42 13.17 -3.43 -6.27
CA THR A 42 12.41 -4.21 -7.26
C THR A 42 13.16 -4.42 -8.56
N ARG A 43 13.92 -3.42 -9.00
CA ARG A 43 14.62 -3.41 -10.29
C ARG A 43 15.92 -2.62 -10.19
N LEU A 44 16.89 -3.00 -11.00
CA LEU A 44 18.12 -2.25 -11.21
C LEU A 44 18.28 -1.99 -12.71
N THR A 45 18.62 -0.75 -13.08
CA THR A 45 19.03 -0.41 -14.44
C THR A 45 20.40 0.25 -14.37
N ALA A 46 21.15 0.18 -15.46
CA ALA A 46 22.46 0.80 -15.53
C ALA A 46 22.68 1.36 -16.94
N LEU A 47 23.47 2.41 -17.00
CA LEU A 47 23.93 3.02 -18.23
C LEU A 47 25.45 2.90 -18.31
N GLN A 48 25.95 2.66 -19.52
CA GLN A 48 27.38 2.63 -19.80
C GLN A 48 27.76 3.63 -20.88
N THR A 49 28.94 4.22 -20.74
CA THR A 49 29.54 5.08 -21.77
C THR A 49 30.20 4.20 -22.83
N ALA A 50 29.66 4.24 -24.05
CA ALA A 50 30.25 3.58 -25.20
C ALA A 50 31.53 4.30 -25.66
N SER A 51 32.33 3.63 -26.49
CA SER A 51 33.62 4.13 -27.01
C SER A 51 33.53 5.47 -27.76
N GLY A 52 32.33 5.87 -28.20
CA GLY A 52 32.05 7.14 -28.86
C GLY A 52 31.53 8.25 -27.94
N GLY A 53 31.49 8.04 -26.62
CA GLY A 53 30.95 8.99 -25.64
C GLY A 53 29.42 8.98 -25.50
N GLU A 54 28.71 8.21 -26.33
CA GLU A 54 27.27 8.00 -26.21
C GLU A 54 26.96 7.09 -25.02
N THR A 55 25.85 7.36 -24.33
CA THR A 55 25.40 6.57 -23.19
C THR A 55 24.36 5.55 -23.66
N VAL A 56 24.60 4.27 -23.39
CA VAL A 56 23.71 3.17 -23.79
C VAL A 56 23.32 2.31 -22.59
N PRO A 57 22.16 1.63 -22.61
CA PRO A 57 21.77 0.70 -21.56
C PRO A 57 22.82 -0.41 -21.36
N ALA A 58 23.21 -0.62 -20.12
CA ALA A 58 24.11 -1.70 -19.73
C ALA A 58 23.31 -2.95 -19.33
N ASN A 59 23.88 -4.12 -19.60
CA ASN A 59 23.27 -5.39 -19.19
C ASN A 59 23.54 -5.67 -17.71
N VAL A 60 22.58 -5.34 -16.85
CA VAL A 60 22.67 -5.55 -15.39
C VAL A 60 22.77 -7.02 -15.00
N ASP A 61 22.24 -7.94 -15.82
CA ASP A 61 22.31 -9.39 -15.56
C ASP A 61 23.73 -9.95 -15.71
N ALA A 62 24.63 -9.18 -16.34
CA ALA A 62 26.05 -9.52 -16.39
C ALA A 62 26.80 -9.15 -15.11
N PHE A 63 26.19 -8.39 -14.19
CA PHE A 63 26.81 -8.05 -12.92
C PHE A 63 26.82 -9.26 -11.99
N GLY A 64 27.92 -9.43 -11.25
CA GLY A 64 28.01 -10.43 -10.19
C GLY A 64 26.97 -10.17 -9.09
N ALA A 65 26.52 -11.24 -8.42
CA ALA A 65 25.56 -11.12 -7.33
C ALA A 65 26.08 -10.24 -6.18
N ASP A 66 27.38 -10.29 -5.92
CA ASP A 66 28.09 -9.44 -4.97
C ASP A 66 28.04 -7.95 -5.35
N ILE A 67 28.20 -7.63 -6.64
CA ILE A 67 28.05 -6.27 -7.16
C ILE A 67 26.60 -5.80 -6.96
N ILE A 68 25.62 -6.60 -7.38
CA ILE A 68 24.19 -6.25 -7.27
C ILE A 68 23.80 -5.98 -5.81
N LEU A 69 24.16 -6.88 -4.90
CA LEU A 69 23.86 -6.73 -3.47
C LEU A 69 24.55 -5.51 -2.86
N SER A 70 25.79 -5.21 -3.28
CA SER A 70 26.53 -4.05 -2.80
C SER A 70 25.91 -2.75 -3.33
N LEU A 71 25.50 -2.70 -4.60
CA LEU A 71 24.79 -1.55 -5.18
C LEU A 71 23.46 -1.29 -4.48
N ILE A 72 22.67 -2.32 -4.20
CA ILE A 72 21.41 -2.20 -3.44
C ILE A 72 21.68 -1.64 -2.03
N ARG A 73 22.69 -2.16 -1.33
CA ARG A 73 23.05 -1.68 0.01
C ARG A 73 23.58 -0.24 0.00
N TYR A 74 24.27 0.13 -1.08
CA TYR A 74 24.84 1.45 -1.26
C TYR A 74 23.82 2.48 -1.78
N ALA A 75 22.71 2.03 -2.38
CA ALA A 75 21.69 2.87 -2.97
C ALA A 75 21.27 4.06 -2.10
N PRO A 76 21.05 3.95 -0.76
CA PRO A 76 20.68 5.09 0.08
C PRO A 76 21.66 6.29 0.06
N GLN A 77 22.88 6.12 -0.42
CA GLN A 77 23.88 7.20 -0.58
C GLN A 77 23.73 7.97 -1.89
N GLY A 78 22.90 7.51 -2.82
CA GLY A 78 22.64 8.18 -4.08
C GLY A 78 21.58 9.29 -3.98
N THR A 79 21.21 9.84 -5.14
CA THR A 79 20.18 10.88 -5.22
C THR A 79 18.81 10.23 -5.40
N ALA A 80 17.91 10.43 -4.43
CA ALA A 80 16.52 10.02 -4.54
C ALA A 80 15.81 10.79 -5.68
N LYS A 81 15.14 10.06 -6.57
CA LYS A 81 14.35 10.61 -7.67
C LYS A 81 13.03 9.84 -7.82
N HIS A 82 12.15 10.44 -8.60
CA HIS A 82 10.90 9.82 -9.04
C HIS A 82 10.90 9.72 -10.55
N GLU A 83 10.56 8.56 -11.08
CA GLU A 83 10.33 8.36 -12.51
C GLU A 83 8.83 8.24 -12.77
N GLU A 84 8.37 9.09 -13.70
CA GLU A 84 7.00 9.03 -14.19
C GLU A 84 6.92 8.05 -15.36
N CYS A 85 6.03 7.08 -15.25
CA CYS A 85 5.69 6.19 -16.34
C CYS A 85 4.37 6.69 -16.96
N PRO A 86 4.34 7.09 -18.25
CA PRO A 86 3.12 7.57 -18.90
C PRO A 86 1.99 6.54 -18.89
N GLU A 87 2.32 5.27 -19.02
CA GLU A 87 1.38 4.14 -18.96
C GLU A 87 0.75 4.03 -17.58
N GLU A 88 1.55 4.19 -16.52
CA GLU A 88 1.09 4.21 -15.15
C GLU A 88 0.10 5.35 -14.89
N ARG A 89 0.38 6.56 -15.39
CA ARG A 89 -0.54 7.70 -15.22
C ARG A 89 -1.91 7.42 -15.84
N LYS A 90 -1.95 6.73 -16.98
CA LYS A 90 -3.22 6.34 -17.63
C LYS A 90 -4.00 5.33 -16.81
N ILE A 91 -3.32 4.32 -16.24
CA ILE A 91 -3.97 3.30 -15.41
C ILE A 91 -4.54 3.94 -14.13
N TRP A 92 -3.78 4.81 -13.47
CA TRP A 92 -4.26 5.52 -12.28
C TRP A 92 -5.44 6.44 -12.59
N ALA A 93 -5.41 7.17 -13.71
CA ALA A 93 -6.55 7.98 -14.12
C ALA A 93 -7.82 7.14 -14.31
N LEU A 94 -7.71 5.95 -14.93
CA LEU A 94 -8.85 5.04 -15.09
C LEU A 94 -9.37 4.51 -13.74
N LEU A 95 -8.46 4.25 -12.79
CA LEU A 95 -8.82 3.83 -11.43
C LEU A 95 -9.50 4.94 -10.64
N GLU A 96 -9.02 6.18 -10.75
CA GLU A 96 -9.61 7.36 -10.09
C GLU A 96 -10.99 7.72 -10.65
N GLU A 97 -11.26 7.38 -11.92
CA GLU A 97 -12.53 7.62 -12.60
C GLU A 97 -13.54 6.46 -12.45
N LEU A 98 -13.23 5.42 -11.67
CA LEU A 98 -14.15 4.28 -11.51
C LEU A 98 -15.50 4.75 -10.95
N PRO A 99 -16.62 4.28 -11.53
CA PRO A 99 -17.92 4.73 -11.14
C PRO A 99 -18.28 4.21 -9.75
N VAL A 100 -18.78 5.13 -8.94
CA VAL A 100 -19.25 4.90 -7.58
C VAL A 100 -20.78 4.84 -7.60
N ALA A 101 -21.36 4.01 -6.73
CA ALA A 101 -22.80 3.97 -6.53
C ALA A 101 -23.21 5.12 -5.61
N ASP A 102 -23.98 6.08 -6.12
CA ASP A 102 -24.43 7.27 -5.38
C ASP A 102 -25.96 7.30 -5.17
N GLY A 103 -26.65 6.20 -5.54
CA GLY A 103 -28.11 6.09 -5.52
C GLY A 103 -28.82 6.74 -6.71
N SER A 104 -28.13 7.43 -7.61
CA SER A 104 -28.73 8.07 -8.80
C SER A 104 -29.18 7.07 -9.86
N ARG A 105 -28.59 5.87 -9.87
CA ARG A 105 -28.84 4.79 -10.81
C ARG A 105 -28.72 3.41 -10.15
N PRO A 106 -29.31 2.34 -10.73
CA PRO A 106 -29.24 0.99 -10.16
C PRO A 106 -27.80 0.52 -9.98
N VAL A 107 -27.50 -0.12 -8.84
CA VAL A 107 -26.16 -0.60 -8.48
C VAL A 107 -25.61 -1.55 -9.54
N GLU A 108 -26.47 -2.40 -10.11
CA GLU A 108 -26.07 -3.35 -11.15
C GLU A 108 -25.58 -2.65 -12.43
N ALA A 109 -26.10 -1.45 -12.72
CA ALA A 109 -25.64 -0.64 -13.85
C ALA A 109 -24.29 0.02 -13.55
N VAL A 110 -24.07 0.45 -12.30
CA VAL A 110 -22.78 0.97 -11.82
C VAL A 110 -21.72 -0.12 -11.90
N GLU A 111 -22.02 -1.30 -11.36
CA GLU A 111 -21.10 -2.43 -11.34
C GLU A 111 -20.77 -2.93 -12.75
N ALA A 112 -21.75 -2.92 -13.67
CA ALA A 112 -21.51 -3.28 -15.06
C ALA A 112 -20.55 -2.29 -15.75
N GLU A 113 -20.73 -0.98 -15.57
CA GLU A 113 -19.81 0.03 -16.11
C GLU A 113 -18.44 -0.06 -15.45
N ARG A 114 -18.39 -0.25 -14.13
CA ARG A 114 -17.13 -0.44 -13.39
C ARG A 114 -16.35 -1.63 -13.93
N ALA A 115 -17.03 -2.76 -14.16
CA ALA A 115 -16.43 -3.95 -14.74
C ALA A 115 -15.88 -3.67 -16.15
N GLU A 116 -16.62 -2.93 -16.99
CA GLU A 116 -16.14 -2.54 -18.33
C GLU A 116 -14.85 -1.70 -18.24
N MET A 117 -14.83 -0.67 -17.38
CA MET A 117 -13.66 0.19 -17.19
C MET A 117 -12.44 -0.56 -16.64
N LEU A 118 -12.63 -1.45 -15.66
CA LEU A 118 -11.56 -2.30 -15.13
C LEU A 118 -11.01 -3.26 -16.20
N GLN A 119 -11.89 -3.78 -17.06
CA GLN A 119 -11.50 -4.66 -18.16
C GLN A 119 -10.72 -3.91 -19.24
N ASP A 120 -11.06 -2.67 -19.52
CA ASP A 120 -10.33 -1.79 -20.44
C ASP A 120 -8.95 -1.40 -19.88
N ALA A 121 -8.88 -1.05 -18.59
CA ALA A 121 -7.61 -0.81 -17.91
C ALA A 121 -6.70 -2.05 -17.96
N TYR A 122 -7.27 -3.24 -17.75
CA TYR A 122 -6.54 -4.48 -17.87
C TYR A 122 -6.08 -4.76 -19.31
N ALA A 123 -6.90 -4.47 -20.31
CA ALA A 123 -6.51 -4.64 -21.72
C ALA A 123 -5.26 -3.82 -22.08
N LEU A 124 -5.18 -2.58 -21.58
CA LEU A 124 -3.98 -1.74 -21.74
C LEU A 124 -2.74 -2.38 -21.08
N ILE A 125 -2.87 -2.87 -19.84
CA ILE A 125 -1.77 -3.55 -19.16
C ILE A 125 -1.36 -4.82 -19.90
N HIS A 126 -2.32 -5.59 -20.40
CA HIS A 126 -2.08 -6.81 -21.14
C HIS A 126 -1.32 -6.53 -22.44
N GLU A 127 -1.67 -5.48 -23.18
CA GLU A 127 -0.92 -5.05 -24.37
C GLU A 127 0.52 -4.64 -24.03
N ILE A 128 0.72 -3.86 -22.98
CA ILE A 128 2.06 -3.47 -22.51
C ILE A 128 2.85 -4.71 -22.09
N ALA A 129 2.21 -5.65 -21.38
CA ALA A 129 2.83 -6.87 -20.91
C ALA A 129 3.33 -7.73 -22.08
N LEU A 130 2.45 -7.93 -23.07
CA LEU A 130 2.76 -8.65 -24.30
C LEU A 130 3.93 -7.99 -25.05
N GLY A 131 3.93 -6.66 -25.16
CA GLY A 131 5.00 -5.90 -25.80
C GLY A 131 6.35 -6.09 -25.11
N LYS A 132 6.39 -5.97 -23.78
CA LYS A 132 7.61 -6.16 -22.98
C LYS A 132 8.15 -7.59 -23.08
N ILE A 133 7.29 -8.61 -22.96
CA ILE A 133 7.74 -10.00 -23.03
C ILE A 133 8.23 -10.36 -24.44
N LYS A 134 7.60 -9.82 -25.50
CA LYS A 134 8.09 -9.98 -26.88
C LYS A 134 9.46 -9.33 -27.09
N ALA A 135 9.68 -8.13 -26.56
CA ALA A 135 10.99 -7.49 -26.63
C ALA A 135 12.08 -8.31 -25.91
N LEU A 136 11.76 -8.87 -24.73
CA LEU A 136 12.66 -9.81 -24.04
C LEU A 136 12.94 -11.05 -24.90
N LEU A 137 11.90 -11.61 -25.54
CA LEU A 137 12.01 -12.79 -26.40
C LEU A 137 12.92 -12.54 -27.62
N GLU A 138 12.86 -11.36 -28.23
CA GLU A 138 13.75 -10.96 -29.33
C GLU A 138 15.21 -10.87 -28.89
N SER A 139 15.46 -10.50 -27.63
CA SER A 139 16.80 -10.38 -27.05
C SER A 139 17.32 -11.66 -26.39
N ALA A 140 16.51 -12.73 -26.35
CA ALA A 140 16.81 -13.96 -25.63
C ALA A 140 18.07 -14.64 -26.19
N LYS A 141 18.97 -15.05 -25.28
CA LYS A 141 20.29 -15.61 -25.64
C LYS A 141 20.35 -17.12 -25.52
N SER A 142 19.36 -17.76 -24.89
CA SER A 142 19.35 -19.20 -24.67
C SER A 142 18.01 -19.86 -25.04
N PRO A 143 18.02 -21.11 -25.54
CA PRO A 143 16.77 -21.84 -25.85
C PRO A 143 15.83 -21.98 -24.65
N ARG A 144 16.39 -22.09 -23.44
CA ARG A 144 15.63 -22.17 -22.19
C ARG A 144 14.89 -20.87 -21.89
N GLU A 145 15.54 -19.74 -22.11
CA GLU A 145 14.95 -18.41 -21.95
C GLU A 145 13.86 -18.16 -22.99
N THR A 146 14.12 -18.50 -24.26
CA THR A 146 13.11 -18.46 -25.33
C THR A 146 11.88 -19.26 -24.94
N GLN A 147 12.05 -20.52 -24.51
CA GLN A 147 10.93 -21.38 -24.12
C GLN A 147 10.14 -20.81 -22.93
N ARG A 148 10.84 -20.27 -21.92
CA ARG A 148 10.23 -19.67 -20.74
C ARG A 148 9.40 -18.44 -21.10
N LEU A 149 9.91 -17.55 -21.95
CA LEU A 149 9.23 -16.33 -22.40
C LEU A 149 8.04 -16.65 -23.32
N THR A 150 8.16 -17.61 -24.24
CA THR A 150 7.02 -18.10 -25.03
C THR A 150 5.91 -18.62 -24.12
N HIS A 151 6.26 -19.45 -23.13
CA HIS A 151 5.28 -19.97 -22.18
C HIS A 151 4.70 -18.87 -21.27
N ALA A 152 5.45 -17.79 -20.98
CA ALA A 152 4.90 -16.64 -20.27
C ALA A 152 3.81 -15.94 -21.11
N ILE A 153 4.03 -15.75 -22.42
CA ILE A 153 3.02 -15.21 -23.35
C ILE A 153 1.77 -16.08 -23.36
N ASP A 154 1.93 -17.39 -23.51
CA ASP A 154 0.80 -18.34 -23.60
C ASP A 154 -0.04 -18.39 -22.31
N ARG A 155 0.56 -18.02 -21.17
CA ARG A 155 -0.10 -17.99 -19.86
C ARG A 155 -0.63 -16.63 -19.46
N LEU A 156 -0.44 -15.57 -20.25
CA LEU A 156 -1.06 -14.29 -19.93
C LEU A 156 -2.59 -14.42 -20.06
N PRO A 157 -3.36 -14.11 -18.99
CA PRO A 157 -4.80 -14.20 -19.07
C PRO A 157 -5.32 -13.07 -19.96
N ALA A 158 -6.18 -13.40 -20.94
CA ALA A 158 -6.69 -12.40 -21.87
C ALA A 158 -7.69 -11.42 -21.23
N ARG A 159 -8.28 -11.77 -20.09
CA ARG A 159 -9.28 -10.96 -19.38
C ARG A 159 -9.03 -10.91 -17.88
N LEU A 160 -9.50 -9.85 -17.23
CA LEU A 160 -9.20 -9.55 -15.83
C LEU A 160 -9.84 -10.59 -14.90
N GLU A 161 -11.03 -11.09 -15.21
CA GLU A 161 -11.72 -12.09 -14.38
C GLU A 161 -10.98 -13.43 -14.29
N ASN A 162 -10.01 -13.67 -15.17
CA ASN A 162 -9.19 -14.88 -15.18
C ASN A 162 -7.83 -14.70 -14.47
N VAL A 163 -7.56 -13.51 -13.93
CA VAL A 163 -6.32 -13.22 -13.21
C VAL A 163 -6.39 -13.79 -11.80
N ASP A 164 -5.35 -14.54 -11.42
CA ASP A 164 -5.15 -15.04 -10.06
C ASP A 164 -3.65 -15.02 -9.68
N ASP A 165 -3.31 -15.43 -8.46
CA ASP A 165 -1.93 -15.44 -7.96
C ASP A 165 -0.98 -16.35 -8.76
N THR A 166 -1.49 -17.31 -9.53
CA THR A 166 -0.64 -18.19 -10.36
C THR A 166 -0.03 -17.46 -11.55
N HIS A 167 -0.58 -16.29 -11.91
CA HIS A 167 -0.11 -15.42 -12.98
C HIS A 167 0.92 -14.37 -12.52
N LYS A 168 1.17 -14.27 -11.21
CA LYS A 168 2.13 -13.33 -10.63
C LYS A 168 3.52 -13.38 -11.27
N PRO A 169 4.14 -14.56 -11.53
CA PRO A 169 5.47 -14.62 -12.11
C PRO A 169 5.62 -13.92 -13.47
N GLN A 170 4.58 -13.98 -14.32
CA GLN A 170 4.58 -13.41 -15.67
C GLN A 170 4.63 -11.89 -15.63
N PHE A 171 3.93 -11.28 -14.67
CA PHE A 171 3.87 -9.82 -14.54
C PHE A 171 5.00 -9.24 -13.68
N LEU A 172 5.57 -10.02 -12.75
CA LEU A 172 6.71 -9.57 -11.94
C LEU A 172 7.96 -9.32 -12.78
N GLU A 173 8.24 -10.21 -13.75
CA GLU A 173 9.43 -10.10 -14.59
C GLU A 173 9.48 -8.81 -15.41
N ILE A 174 8.32 -8.25 -15.73
CA ILE A 174 8.14 -7.03 -16.52
C ILE A 174 7.65 -5.84 -15.69
N ASP A 175 7.63 -6.01 -14.36
CA ASP A 175 7.30 -4.99 -13.37
C ASP A 175 5.90 -4.37 -13.58
N LEU A 176 4.91 -5.24 -13.83
CA LEU A 176 3.50 -4.88 -14.00
C LEU A 176 2.58 -5.49 -12.94
N TRP A 177 3.08 -6.42 -12.11
CA TRP A 177 2.24 -7.13 -11.14
C TRP A 177 1.51 -6.18 -10.18
N ARG A 178 2.15 -5.08 -9.77
CA ARG A 178 1.54 -4.09 -8.87
C ARG A 178 0.21 -3.55 -9.40
N PHE A 179 0.12 -3.26 -10.70
CA PHE A 179 -1.12 -2.77 -11.30
C PHE A 179 -2.15 -3.87 -11.47
N VAL A 180 -1.70 -5.04 -11.90
CA VAL A 180 -2.58 -6.20 -12.09
C VAL A 180 -3.21 -6.62 -10.76
N ALA A 181 -2.45 -6.56 -9.67
CA ALA A 181 -2.94 -6.83 -8.33
C ALA A 181 -4.03 -5.82 -7.92
N VAL A 182 -3.80 -4.51 -8.13
CA VAL A 182 -4.82 -3.47 -7.87
C VAL A 182 -6.08 -3.74 -8.69
N LEU A 183 -5.99 -3.91 -10.01
CA LEU A 183 -7.17 -4.17 -10.84
C LEU A 183 -7.91 -5.44 -10.44
N ARG A 184 -7.20 -6.52 -10.09
CA ARG A 184 -7.79 -7.77 -9.63
C ARG A 184 -8.53 -7.57 -8.31
N ASP A 185 -7.92 -6.86 -7.37
CA ASP A 185 -8.50 -6.61 -6.06
C ASP A 185 -9.72 -5.69 -6.20
N GLU A 186 -9.63 -4.65 -7.03
CA GLU A 186 -10.77 -3.80 -7.42
C GLU A 186 -11.89 -4.62 -8.08
N TRP A 187 -11.58 -5.53 -8.98
CA TRP A 187 -12.57 -6.42 -9.62
C TRP A 187 -13.28 -7.34 -8.63
N ALA A 188 -12.58 -7.79 -7.58
CA ALA A 188 -13.15 -8.65 -6.55
C ALA A 188 -14.02 -7.89 -5.55
N MET A 189 -13.92 -6.56 -5.51
CA MET A 189 -14.70 -5.69 -4.63
C MET A 189 -15.95 -5.15 -5.34
N PRO A 190 -17.09 -5.02 -4.63
CA PRO A 190 -18.25 -4.30 -5.16
C PRO A 190 -17.91 -2.82 -5.39
N ALA A 191 -18.72 -2.12 -6.17
CA ALA A 191 -18.57 -0.69 -6.33
C ALA A 191 -18.70 0.03 -4.98
N ASP A 192 -17.86 1.05 -4.76
CA ASP A 192 -17.98 1.90 -3.58
C ASP A 192 -19.36 2.57 -3.55
N TYR A 193 -19.88 2.80 -2.36
CA TYR A 193 -21.15 3.49 -2.17
C TYR A 193 -20.90 4.88 -1.58
N GLU A 194 -21.03 5.91 -2.41
CA GLU A 194 -21.02 7.29 -1.93
C GLU A 194 -22.41 7.60 -1.39
N ILE A 195 -22.51 7.76 -0.07
CA ILE A 195 -23.72 8.32 0.54
C ILE A 195 -23.80 9.77 0.07
N ALA A 196 -24.58 10.02 -0.97
CA ALA A 196 -24.96 11.35 -1.38
C ALA A 196 -25.46 12.08 -0.13
N SER A 197 -24.77 13.15 0.25
CA SER A 197 -25.20 14.02 1.33
C SER A 197 -26.41 14.82 0.86
N GLY A 198 -27.57 14.17 0.87
CA GLY A 198 -28.86 14.77 0.57
C GLY A 198 -29.68 13.97 -0.45
N ASP A 199 -30.27 12.85 -0.04
CA ASP A 199 -31.73 12.73 -0.06
C ASP A 199 -32.15 11.59 0.87
N GLU A 200 -33.13 11.83 1.74
CA GLU A 200 -33.71 10.81 2.61
C GLU A 200 -34.59 9.87 1.78
N GLY A 201 -34.07 8.70 1.38
CA GLY A 201 -34.86 7.71 0.65
C GLY A 201 -34.20 6.33 0.48
N GLU A 202 -34.55 5.40 1.38
CA GLU A 202 -34.39 3.94 1.29
C GLU A 202 -32.98 3.37 1.00
N GLY A 203 -31.97 3.87 1.71
CA GLY A 203 -30.81 3.04 2.09
C GLY A 203 -31.19 2.02 3.18
N PRO A 204 -30.37 0.98 3.45
CA PRO A 204 -30.56 0.14 4.62
C PRO A 204 -30.69 1.06 5.83
N SER A 205 -31.73 0.87 6.64
CA SER A 205 -32.00 1.78 7.74
C SER A 205 -30.74 1.91 8.60
N ARG A 206 -30.53 3.09 9.20
CA ARG A 206 -29.44 3.29 10.16
C ARG A 206 -29.36 2.14 11.18
N GLU A 207 -30.51 1.60 11.56
CA GLU A 207 -30.63 0.40 12.39
C GLU A 207 -29.99 -0.85 11.76
N MET A 208 -30.18 -1.12 10.46
CA MET A 208 -29.55 -2.26 9.76
C MET A 208 -28.04 -2.14 9.67
N ILE A 209 -27.51 -0.93 9.42
CA ILE A 209 -26.06 -0.68 9.41
C ILE A 209 -25.50 -0.87 10.82
N GLU A 210 -26.11 -0.24 11.83
CA GLU A 210 -25.73 -0.41 13.24
C GLU A 210 -25.79 -1.90 13.67
N GLN A 211 -26.76 -2.67 13.14
CA GLN A 211 -26.89 -4.09 13.44
C GLN A 211 -25.84 -4.96 12.74
N ALA A 212 -25.48 -4.65 11.48
CA ALA A 212 -24.41 -5.32 10.75
C ALA A 212 -23.02 -5.02 11.36
N GLU A 213 -22.79 -3.76 11.74
CA GLU A 213 -21.60 -3.32 12.47
C GLU A 213 -21.49 -4.02 13.81
N THR A 214 -22.58 -4.04 14.59
CA THR A 214 -22.64 -4.75 15.87
C THR A 214 -22.34 -6.24 15.68
N THR A 215 -22.89 -6.86 14.64
CA THR A 215 -22.67 -8.29 14.36
C THR A 215 -21.23 -8.58 13.96
N ALA A 216 -20.67 -7.79 13.06
CA ALA A 216 -19.31 -7.98 12.56
C ALA A 216 -18.27 -7.72 13.65
N LEU A 217 -18.46 -6.67 14.46
CA LEU A 217 -17.58 -6.31 15.58
C LEU A 217 -17.79 -7.17 16.83
N SER A 218 -18.90 -7.93 16.91
CA SER A 218 -19.20 -8.87 18.01
C SER A 218 -19.03 -10.34 17.60
N GLY A 219 -18.40 -10.61 16.46
CA GLY A 219 -18.08 -11.97 16.05
C GLY A 219 -17.25 -12.71 17.10
N PRO A 220 -17.44 -14.04 17.28
CA PRO A 220 -16.84 -14.79 18.39
C PRO A 220 -15.31 -14.76 18.41
N VAL A 221 -14.66 -14.60 17.24
CA VAL A 221 -13.21 -14.44 17.13
C VAL A 221 -12.74 -13.07 17.63
N ILE A 222 -13.41 -12.00 17.24
CA ILE A 222 -13.10 -10.64 17.70
C ILE A 222 -13.37 -10.53 19.20
N GLN A 223 -14.49 -11.10 19.66
CA GLN A 223 -14.80 -11.20 21.08
C GLN A 223 -13.69 -11.89 21.86
N ALA A 224 -13.25 -13.07 21.42
CA ALA A 224 -12.15 -13.79 22.06
C ALA A 224 -10.83 -12.99 22.03
N LEU A 225 -10.52 -12.30 20.93
CA LEU A 225 -9.32 -11.47 20.82
C LEU A 225 -9.36 -10.28 21.79
N PHE A 226 -10.51 -9.63 21.94
CA PHE A 226 -10.68 -8.52 22.89
C PHE A 226 -10.63 -9.01 24.34
N ASP A 227 -11.30 -10.12 24.66
CA ASP A 227 -11.41 -10.62 26.02
C ASP A 227 -10.10 -11.24 26.55
N LEU A 228 -9.31 -11.87 25.67
CA LEU A 228 -8.08 -12.58 26.07
C LEU A 228 -6.81 -11.76 25.91
N SER A 229 -6.83 -10.67 25.13
CA SER A 229 -5.62 -9.89 24.88
C SER A 229 -5.19 -9.06 26.10
N PRO A 230 -3.93 -9.18 26.55
CA PRO A 230 -3.39 -8.32 27.61
C PRO A 230 -2.97 -6.93 27.08
N VAL A 231 -3.10 -6.68 25.78
CA VAL A 231 -2.71 -5.41 25.13
C VAL A 231 -3.94 -4.54 24.94
N ALA A 232 -3.82 -3.24 25.20
CA ALA A 232 -4.92 -2.29 25.05
C ALA A 232 -5.31 -2.10 23.58
N PHE A 233 -6.56 -2.36 23.25
CA PHE A 233 -7.14 -2.21 21.92
C PHE A 233 -8.30 -1.22 21.91
N SER A 234 -8.39 -0.43 20.86
CA SER A 234 -9.49 0.50 20.59
C SER A 234 -9.92 0.43 19.14
N ILE A 235 -11.22 0.39 18.89
CA ILE A 235 -11.85 0.58 17.60
C ILE A 235 -12.63 1.89 17.68
N SER A 236 -12.38 2.76 16.72
CA SER A 236 -13.05 4.05 16.62
C SER A 236 -13.53 4.32 15.20
N SER A 237 -14.58 5.12 15.08
CA SER A 237 -14.99 5.64 13.78
C SER A 237 -13.94 6.60 13.23
N ILE A 238 -13.85 6.71 11.91
CA ILE A 238 -12.98 7.70 11.27
C ILE A 238 -13.42 9.14 11.61
N GLY A 239 -12.47 10.09 11.53
CA GLY A 239 -12.74 11.52 11.59
C GLY A 239 -11.82 12.28 12.55
N GLN A 240 -11.22 13.37 12.08
CA GLN A 240 -10.19 14.08 12.86
C GLN A 240 -10.73 14.72 14.15
N LYS A 241 -11.95 15.25 14.12
CA LYS A 241 -12.61 15.90 15.28
C LYS A 241 -13.92 15.25 15.67
N SER A 242 -14.30 14.15 15.03
CA SER A 242 -15.59 13.49 15.22
C SER A 242 -15.47 11.98 15.42
N SER A 243 -14.24 11.44 15.54
CA SER A 243 -14.00 10.03 15.83
C SER A 243 -14.63 9.65 17.17
N ARG A 244 -15.40 8.56 17.21
CA ARG A 244 -16.09 8.05 18.41
C ARG A 244 -15.59 6.67 18.77
N TYR A 245 -15.62 6.35 20.06
CA TYR A 245 -15.35 4.99 20.52
C TYR A 245 -16.46 4.04 20.08
N VAL A 246 -16.08 3.00 19.36
CA VAL A 246 -16.99 1.95 18.88
C VAL A 246 -16.84 0.72 19.76
N ARG A 247 -15.60 0.33 20.09
CA ARG A 247 -15.31 -0.78 21.00
C ARG A 247 -13.91 -0.66 21.57
N VAL A 248 -13.72 -1.08 22.82
CA VAL A 248 -12.39 -1.22 23.45
C VAL A 248 -12.34 -2.52 24.25
N ASN A 249 -11.15 -3.00 24.61
CA ASN A 249 -11.01 -4.13 25.53
C ASN A 249 -10.71 -3.70 26.98
N GLN A 250 -10.72 -4.66 27.91
CA GLN A 250 -10.47 -4.39 29.33
C GLN A 250 -9.08 -3.77 29.57
N ALA A 251 -8.04 -4.23 28.87
CA ALA A 251 -6.70 -3.67 28.98
C ALA A 251 -6.64 -2.18 28.60
N TYR A 252 -7.48 -1.73 27.65
CA TYR A 252 -7.62 -0.32 27.32
C TYR A 252 -8.31 0.47 28.44
N LEU A 253 -9.42 -0.06 28.98
CA LEU A 253 -10.13 0.55 30.11
C LEU A 253 -9.22 0.71 31.33
N ASP A 254 -8.44 -0.32 31.65
CA ASP A 254 -7.45 -0.31 32.73
C ASP A 254 -6.33 0.70 32.48
N LEU A 255 -5.91 0.86 31.21
CA LEU A 255 -4.87 1.81 30.82
C LEU A 255 -5.34 3.26 31.03
N VAL A 256 -6.57 3.57 30.61
CA VAL A 256 -7.13 4.94 30.68
C VAL A 256 -7.81 5.21 32.04
N GLY A 257 -8.07 4.19 32.86
CA GLY A 257 -8.74 4.33 34.14
C GLY A 257 -10.18 4.83 34.03
N LYS A 258 -10.89 4.44 32.97
CA LYS A 258 -12.30 4.75 32.73
C LYS A 258 -13.09 3.48 32.48
N SER A 259 -14.37 3.51 32.81
CA SER A 259 -15.33 2.47 32.46
C SER A 259 -15.86 2.65 31.03
N TRP A 260 -16.38 1.57 30.44
CA TRP A 260 -17.01 1.64 29.12
C TRP A 260 -18.20 2.61 29.09
N ASP A 261 -19.01 2.64 30.15
CA ASP A 261 -20.18 3.52 30.26
C ASP A 261 -19.80 5.01 30.17
N GLU A 262 -18.56 5.37 30.47
CA GLU A 262 -18.07 6.75 30.41
C GLU A 262 -17.52 7.16 29.03
N ILE A 263 -17.13 6.19 28.18
CA ILE A 263 -16.43 6.48 26.92
C ILE A 263 -17.13 5.92 25.68
N GLY A 264 -17.96 4.90 25.81
CA GLY A 264 -18.65 4.27 24.68
C GLY A 264 -19.50 5.27 23.89
N GLY A 265 -19.33 5.30 22.56
CA GLY A 265 -20.03 6.23 21.66
C GLY A 265 -19.63 7.71 21.80
N SER A 266 -18.81 8.04 22.81
CA SER A 266 -18.32 9.41 23.01
C SER A 266 -17.24 9.75 21.99
N GLU A 267 -17.19 11.02 21.61
CA GLU A 267 -16.12 11.53 20.75
C GLU A 267 -14.78 11.44 21.51
N MET A 268 -13.74 10.91 20.86
CA MET A 268 -12.47 10.59 21.52
C MET A 268 -11.78 11.80 22.13
N VAL A 269 -11.84 12.96 21.47
CA VAL A 269 -11.27 14.21 22.01
C VAL A 269 -12.13 14.75 23.16
N ALA A 270 -13.46 14.75 22.98
CA ALA A 270 -14.39 15.19 24.02
C ALA A 270 -14.39 14.27 25.27
N SER A 271 -14.04 12.99 25.11
CA SER A 271 -13.87 12.03 26.21
C SER A 271 -12.74 12.43 27.17
N GLY A 272 -11.86 13.34 26.76
CA GLY A 272 -10.73 13.81 27.55
C GLY A 272 -9.56 12.83 27.63
N VAL A 273 -9.67 11.62 27.06
CA VAL A 273 -8.59 10.61 26.99
C VAL A 273 -7.55 10.99 25.93
N VAL A 274 -8.00 11.53 24.80
CA VAL A 274 -7.14 11.87 23.67
C VAL A 274 -6.99 13.38 23.58
N SER A 275 -5.75 13.86 23.47
CA SER A 275 -5.48 15.27 23.19
C SER A 275 -5.47 15.54 21.68
N GLY A 276 -6.10 16.63 21.25
CA GLY A 276 -5.98 17.17 19.89
C GLY A 276 -4.63 17.85 19.65
N SER A 277 -3.52 17.10 19.74
CA SER A 277 -2.17 17.60 19.49
C SER A 277 -1.78 17.50 18.01
N GLU A 278 -0.75 18.24 17.61
CA GLU A 278 -0.16 18.16 16.26
C GLU A 278 0.34 16.74 15.94
N ALA A 279 0.97 16.07 16.92
CA ALA A 279 1.37 14.67 16.83
C ALA A 279 0.19 13.69 16.62
N ARG A 280 -1.04 14.07 16.96
CA ARG A 280 -2.24 13.29 16.60
C ARG A 280 -2.66 13.57 15.17
N ALA A 281 -2.62 14.83 14.73
CA ALA A 281 -2.95 15.19 13.35
C ALA A 281 -2.02 14.47 12.36
N GLU A 282 -0.72 14.41 12.64
CA GLU A 282 0.26 13.65 11.83
C GLU A 282 -0.09 12.16 11.77
N ARG A 283 -0.44 11.54 12.89
CA ARG A 283 -0.84 10.11 12.92
C ARG A 283 -2.11 9.84 12.14
N LEU A 284 -3.08 10.76 12.17
CA LEU A 284 -4.29 10.65 11.34
C LEU A 284 -3.97 10.80 9.85
N MET A 285 -3.03 11.70 9.49
CA MET A 285 -2.57 11.79 8.10
C MET A 285 -1.88 10.50 7.64
N LEU A 286 -1.14 9.81 8.51
CA LEU A 286 -0.57 8.49 8.18
C LEU A 286 -1.66 7.42 8.00
N LEU A 287 -2.74 7.47 8.78
CA LEU A 287 -3.90 6.58 8.56
C LEU A 287 -4.63 6.88 7.25
N ASP A 288 -4.76 8.16 6.90
CA ASP A 288 -5.44 8.58 5.66
C ASP A 288 -4.59 8.29 4.41
N ARG A 289 -3.27 8.47 4.49
CA ARG A 289 -2.34 8.29 3.36
C ARG A 289 -1.87 6.84 3.19
N ASP A 290 -1.47 6.20 4.30
CA ASP A 290 -0.77 4.91 4.28
C ASP A 290 -1.64 3.76 4.81
N GLY A 291 -2.88 4.05 5.23
CA GLY A 291 -3.80 3.07 5.81
C GLY A 291 -3.40 2.59 7.21
N GLY A 292 -2.30 3.08 7.79
CA GLY A 292 -1.83 2.69 9.11
C GLY A 292 -0.43 3.19 9.47
N TYR A 293 -0.05 2.99 10.72
CA TYR A 293 1.29 3.30 11.24
C TYR A 293 1.65 2.37 12.39
N THR A 294 2.95 2.22 12.65
CA THR A 294 3.46 1.38 13.73
C THR A 294 4.41 2.14 14.64
N GLY A 295 4.33 1.86 15.95
CA GLY A 295 5.34 2.28 16.91
C GLY A 295 5.45 3.79 17.17
N GLN A 296 4.42 4.57 16.87
CA GLN A 296 4.45 6.03 17.07
C GLN A 296 4.30 6.38 18.55
N ARG A 297 5.15 7.28 19.05
CA ARG A 297 5.02 7.77 20.42
C ARG A 297 3.86 8.75 20.53
N GLY A 298 3.09 8.63 21.59
CA GLY A 298 2.00 9.53 21.89
C GLY A 298 1.77 9.65 23.39
N GLU A 299 0.81 10.50 23.74
CA GLU A 299 0.37 10.66 25.11
C GLU A 299 -1.15 10.58 25.14
N ILE A 300 -1.67 9.93 26.18
CA ILE A 300 -3.09 9.84 26.50
C ILE A 300 -3.30 10.32 27.94
N ARG A 301 -4.53 10.70 28.29
CA ARG A 301 -4.90 11.08 29.65
C ARG A 301 -5.67 9.96 30.33
N ASP A 302 -5.32 9.70 31.58
CA ASP A 302 -6.11 8.82 32.43
C ASP A 302 -7.35 9.53 33.02
N GLY A 303 -8.20 8.78 33.72
CA GLY A 303 -9.39 9.28 34.40
C GLY A 303 -9.09 10.30 35.51
N ALA A 304 -7.86 10.37 36.01
CA ALA A 304 -7.39 11.39 36.95
C ALA A 304 -6.78 12.62 36.26
N GLY A 305 -6.67 12.61 34.92
CA GLY A 305 -6.09 13.68 34.11
C GLY A 305 -4.57 13.63 33.97
N ASN A 306 -3.90 12.58 34.45
CA ASN A 306 -2.46 12.42 34.28
C ASN A 306 -2.12 12.02 32.85
N MET A 307 -1.00 12.53 32.33
CA MET A 307 -0.48 12.14 31.02
C MET A 307 0.25 10.81 31.13
N ILE A 308 -0.19 9.82 30.35
CA ILE A 308 0.46 8.52 30.21
C ILE A 308 1.16 8.47 28.85
N PRO A 309 2.50 8.30 28.82
CA PRO A 309 3.22 8.09 27.58
C PRO A 309 2.93 6.69 27.04
N VAL A 310 2.60 6.63 25.76
CA VAL A 310 2.23 5.40 25.07
C VAL A 310 2.95 5.26 23.74
N VAL A 311 3.10 4.02 23.30
CA VAL A 311 3.42 3.67 21.93
C VAL A 311 2.13 3.19 21.27
N ILE A 312 1.81 3.78 20.12
CA ILE A 312 0.56 3.60 19.42
C ILE A 312 0.89 3.05 18.03
N SER A 313 0.22 1.96 17.68
CA SER A 313 0.15 1.47 16.30
C SER A 313 -1.32 1.47 15.88
N ALA A 314 -1.62 1.85 14.65
CA ALA A 314 -3.00 1.87 14.18
C ALA A 314 -3.09 1.38 12.74
N ARG A 315 -4.26 0.85 12.38
CA ARG A 315 -4.59 0.47 11.00
C ARG A 315 -6.05 0.78 10.72
N ARG A 316 -6.31 1.27 9.51
CA ARG A 316 -7.67 1.44 9.01
C ARG A 316 -8.20 0.11 8.51
N ILE A 317 -9.38 -0.27 8.99
CA ILE A 317 -10.06 -1.52 8.65
C ILE A 317 -11.45 -1.20 8.08
N SER A 318 -11.88 -1.99 7.10
CA SER A 318 -13.26 -1.96 6.60
C SER A 318 -14.04 -3.10 7.24
N VAL A 319 -15.17 -2.77 7.88
CA VAL A 319 -16.06 -3.72 8.53
C VAL A 319 -17.47 -3.46 8.01
N ALA A 320 -18.04 -4.44 7.31
CA ALA A 320 -19.36 -4.34 6.67
C ALA A 320 -19.51 -3.10 5.76
N GLY A 321 -18.43 -2.70 5.07
CA GLY A 321 -18.40 -1.54 4.17
C GLY A 321 -18.09 -0.20 4.86
N GLN A 322 -17.99 -0.18 6.20
CA GLN A 322 -17.68 1.03 6.96
C GLN A 322 -16.23 1.04 7.45
N LEU A 323 -15.57 2.20 7.37
CA LEU A 323 -14.18 2.36 7.80
C LEU A 323 -14.06 2.67 9.30
N TYR A 324 -13.10 2.00 9.92
CA TYR A 324 -12.75 2.16 11.33
C TYR A 324 -11.25 2.23 11.51
N ASP A 325 -10.82 2.95 12.54
CA ASP A 325 -9.43 2.92 12.98
C ASP A 325 -9.30 1.94 14.15
N PHE A 326 -8.49 0.89 13.95
CA PHE A 326 -8.09 -0.06 14.97
C PHE A 326 -6.73 0.34 15.54
N GLU A 327 -6.70 0.70 16.82
CA GLU A 327 -5.52 1.16 17.54
C GLU A 327 -5.07 0.11 18.58
N VAL A 328 -3.76 -0.07 18.64
CA VAL A 328 -3.06 -0.86 19.64
C VAL A 328 -2.18 0.07 20.47
N LEU A 329 -2.42 0.10 21.78
CA LEU A 329 -1.71 0.97 22.71
C LEU A 329 -0.90 0.14 23.70
N GLN A 330 0.32 0.60 23.95
CA GLN A 330 1.20 0.05 24.96
C GLN A 330 1.77 1.20 25.78
N ARG A 331 1.88 1.04 27.11
CA ARG A 331 2.63 2.03 27.90
C ARG A 331 4.07 2.06 27.41
N ALA A 332 4.56 3.26 27.11
CA ALA A 332 5.99 3.42 26.83
C ALA A 332 6.75 3.10 28.13
N SER A 333 7.64 2.12 28.09
CA SER A 333 8.55 1.86 29.20
C SER A 333 9.39 3.12 29.43
N GLY A 334 9.45 3.60 30.67
CA GLY A 334 10.39 4.67 31.04
C GLY A 334 11.82 4.24 30.73
N ALA A 335 12.61 5.17 30.20
CA ALA A 335 14.06 5.03 30.16
C ALA A 335 14.63 4.97 31.58
#